data_AF-A0A0U1MB88-F1
#
_entry.id   AF-A0A0U1MB88-F1
#
_cell.length_a   1.000
_cell.length_b   1.000
_cell.length_c   1.000
_cell.angle_alpha   90.00
_cell.angle_beta   90.00
_cell.angle_gamma   90.00
#
_symmetry.space_group_name_H-M   'P 1'
#
loop_
_entity.id
_entity.type
_entity.pdbx_description
1 polymer ?
#
loop_
_entity_poly.entity_id
_entity_poly.type
_entity_poly.pdbx_seq_one_letter_code
_entity_poly.pdbx_strand_id
1 'polypeptide(L)'
;MAPIRFGILVYPYQALDVIGPLDVLSGSNASILKAYEDWDLIPKDVHKRGPELEYYHIHDSNTGIAPVKLELENISAVGNTTCADCPPLDYLLLGGPMPDYKLPEEMITFIKDRVASGEIKTVFTTCTGSMVLAQTGLLDGKRAAVNHSAYPMAKRF
;
A
#
# COMPACT_ATOMS: atom_id res chain seq x y z
N MET A 1 17.88 13.49 -3.87
CA MET A 1 17.85 12.00 -3.86
C MET A 1 16.69 11.56 -4.73
N ALA A 2 16.70 10.33 -5.26
CA ALA A 2 15.53 9.81 -5.96
C ALA A 2 14.33 9.70 -4.98
N PRO A 3 13.09 9.91 -5.44
CA PRO A 3 11.91 9.78 -4.60
C PRO A 3 11.74 8.33 -4.12
N ILE A 4 11.22 8.18 -2.91
CA ILE A 4 10.81 6.89 -2.35
C ILE A 4 9.43 6.56 -2.91
N ARG A 5 9.29 5.37 -3.47
CA ARG A 5 8.07 4.96 -4.18
C ARG A 5 7.29 3.90 -3.42
N PHE A 6 6.04 4.21 -3.11
CA PHE A 6 5.09 3.31 -2.48
C PHE A 6 4.07 2.83 -3.50
N GLY A 7 3.91 1.51 -3.61
CA GLY A 7 2.83 0.88 -4.35
C GLY A 7 1.69 0.47 -3.43
N ILE A 8 0.46 0.70 -3.86
CA ILE A 8 -0.76 0.38 -3.15
C ILE A 8 -1.65 -0.40 -4.11
N LEU A 9 -1.84 -1.69 -3.86
CA LEU A 9 -2.73 -2.49 -4.70
C LEU A 9 -4.18 -2.09 -4.44
N VAL A 10 -4.93 -1.83 -5.50
CA VAL A 10 -6.33 -1.40 -5.45
C VAL A 10 -7.23 -2.62 -5.59
N TYR A 11 -7.79 -3.02 -4.45
CA TYR A 11 -8.84 -4.03 -4.31
C TYR A 11 -9.83 -3.57 -3.23
N PRO A 12 -10.93 -4.29 -2.96
CA PRO A 12 -11.88 -3.93 -1.92
C PRO A 12 -11.28 -4.01 -0.49
N TYR A 13 -10.41 -3.08 -0.13
CA TYR A 13 -9.89 -2.92 1.22
C TYR A 13 -10.73 -1.91 2.02
N GLN A 14 -10.58 -1.90 3.35
CA GLN A 14 -11.08 -0.85 4.21
C GLN A 14 -10.29 0.45 3.98
N ALA A 15 -10.94 1.57 3.70
CA ALA A 15 -10.25 2.78 3.25
C ALA A 15 -9.16 3.27 4.21
N LEU A 16 -9.46 3.26 5.52
CA LEU A 16 -8.56 3.77 6.56
C LEU A 16 -7.23 3.00 6.64
N ASP A 17 -7.24 1.72 6.26
CA ASP A 17 -6.06 0.85 6.27
C ASP A 17 -4.97 1.34 5.31
N VAL A 18 -5.37 2.09 4.28
CA VAL A 18 -4.48 2.67 3.28
C VAL A 18 -4.35 4.18 3.52
N ILE A 19 -5.46 4.90 3.57
CA ILE A 19 -5.45 6.36 3.63
C ILE A 19 -4.79 6.86 4.93
N GLY A 20 -5.03 6.20 6.07
CA GLY A 20 -4.44 6.60 7.35
C GLY A 20 -2.90 6.62 7.31
N PRO A 21 -2.24 5.48 7.02
CA PRO A 21 -0.78 5.45 6.87
C PRO A 21 -0.24 6.41 5.80
N LEU A 22 -0.91 6.50 4.65
CA LEU A 22 -0.46 7.39 3.57
C LEU A 22 -0.53 8.87 3.94
N ASP A 23 -1.56 9.29 4.68
CA ASP A 23 -1.72 10.68 5.10
C ASP A 23 -0.61 11.08 6.10
N VAL A 24 -0.29 10.17 7.03
CA VAL A 24 0.85 10.34 7.97
C VAL A 24 2.18 10.45 7.22
N LEU A 25 2.43 9.56 6.25
CA LEU A 25 3.65 9.60 5.44
C LEU A 25 3.72 10.89 4.61
N SER A 26 2.61 11.27 3.97
CA SER A 26 2.51 12.46 3.12
C SER A 26 2.77 13.76 3.88
N GLY A 27 2.36 13.83 5.15
CA GLY A 27 2.68 14.97 6.03
C GLY A 27 4.18 15.17 6.27
N SER A 28 5.00 14.13 6.04
CA SER A 28 6.47 14.23 6.13
C SER A 28 7.16 14.57 4.80
N ASN A 29 6.41 14.65 3.70
CA ASN A 29 6.97 14.92 2.37
C ASN A 29 7.64 16.30 2.32
N ALA A 30 8.83 16.38 1.74
CA ALA A 30 9.62 17.61 1.66
C ALA A 30 8.83 18.78 1.03
N SER A 31 8.03 18.51 0.01
CA SER A 31 7.16 19.52 -0.63
C SER A 31 6.08 20.09 0.31
N ILE A 32 5.43 19.24 1.11
CA ILE A 32 4.43 19.66 2.10
C ILE A 32 5.09 20.44 3.24
N LEU A 33 6.21 19.93 3.76
CA LEU A 33 7.00 20.63 4.78
C LEU A 33 7.48 22.00 4.27
N LYS A 34 7.88 22.10 3.00
CA LYS A 34 8.28 23.37 2.39
C LYS A 34 7.12 24.36 2.33
N ALA A 35 5.92 23.91 1.98
CA ALA A 35 4.72 24.75 2.01
C ALA A 35 4.40 25.24 3.43
N TYR A 36 4.55 24.38 4.44
CA TYR A 36 4.33 24.77 5.84
C TYR A 36 5.37 25.77 6.35
N GLU A 37 6.62 25.66 5.90
CA GLU A 37 7.63 26.68 6.16
C GLU A 37 7.29 28.01 5.49
N ASP A 38 6.76 27.99 4.26
CA ASP A 38 6.38 29.20 3.53
C ASP A 38 5.18 29.92 4.17
N TRP A 39 4.35 29.19 4.92
CA TRP A 39 3.27 29.73 5.75
C TRP A 39 3.68 30.01 7.21
N ASP A 40 4.97 29.88 7.54
CA ASP A 40 5.51 30.06 8.90
C ASP A 40 4.82 29.19 9.98
N LEU A 41 4.29 28.02 9.59
CA LEU A 41 3.64 27.06 10.50
C LEU A 41 4.64 26.14 11.23
N ILE A 42 5.83 25.97 10.66
CA ILE A 42 6.93 25.17 11.22
C ILE A 42 8.27 25.91 11.08
N PRO A 43 9.31 25.54 11.84
CA PRO A 43 10.64 26.13 11.71
C PRO A 43 11.20 26.00 10.29
N LYS A 44 11.99 26.99 9.85
CA LYS A 44 12.69 26.95 8.56
C LYS A 44 13.63 25.75 8.48
N ASP A 45 13.87 25.28 7.26
CA ASP A 45 14.79 24.19 6.91
C ASP A 45 14.39 22.77 7.38
N VAL A 46 13.21 22.59 7.97
CA VAL A 46 12.64 21.27 8.29
C VAL A 46 12.41 20.42 7.03
N HIS A 47 12.00 21.02 5.91
CA HIS A 47 11.80 20.34 4.63
C HIS A 47 13.05 19.62 4.13
N LYS A 48 14.25 20.09 4.48
CA LYS A 48 15.54 19.44 4.13
C LYS A 48 15.70 18.05 4.76
N ARG A 49 14.91 17.75 5.80
CA ARG A 49 14.86 16.45 6.49
C ARG A 49 13.74 15.55 5.97
N GLY A 50 12.81 16.08 5.18
CA GLY A 50 11.71 15.32 4.60
C GLY A 50 12.18 14.45 3.43
N PRO A 51 11.63 13.24 3.25
CA PRO A 51 11.79 12.50 2.01
C PRO A 51 10.96 13.12 0.88
N GLU A 52 11.33 12.81 -0.36
CA GLU A 52 10.42 12.92 -1.50
C GLU A 52 9.65 11.60 -1.62
N LEU A 53 8.32 11.66 -1.62
CA LEU A 53 7.44 10.49 -1.65
C LEU A 53 6.57 10.48 -2.90
N GLU A 54 6.48 9.33 -3.57
CA GLU A 54 5.60 9.07 -4.71
C GLU A 54 4.71 7.86 -4.40
N TYR A 55 3.44 7.95 -4.78
CA TYR A 55 2.43 6.90 -4.55
C TYR A 55 1.84 6.40 -5.86
N TYR A 56 1.80 5.07 -6.01
CA TYR A 56 1.20 4.38 -7.14
C TYR A 56 0.06 3.51 -6.65
N HIS A 57 -1.16 3.82 -7.09
CA HIS A 57 -2.34 3.00 -6.84
C HIS A 57 -2.53 2.06 -8.01
N ILE A 58 -2.34 0.77 -7.77
CA ILE A 58 -2.06 -0.26 -8.79
C ILE A 58 -3.29 -1.15 -8.96
N HIS A 59 -3.84 -1.16 -10.18
CA HIS A 59 -4.92 -2.07 -10.56
C HIS A 59 -4.43 -3.40 -11.12
N ASP A 60 -5.32 -4.39 -11.10
CA ASP A 60 -5.23 -5.57 -11.97
C ASP A 60 -5.42 -5.11 -13.42
N SER A 61 -4.48 -5.47 -14.29
CA SER A 61 -4.43 -5.05 -15.69
C SER A 61 -5.64 -5.56 -16.48
N ASN A 62 -6.26 -6.67 -16.07
CA ASN A 62 -7.47 -7.21 -16.71
C ASN A 62 -8.71 -6.33 -16.43
N THR A 63 -8.69 -5.58 -15.33
CA THR A 63 -9.78 -4.65 -14.95
C THR A 63 -9.53 -3.21 -15.39
N GLY A 64 -8.30 -2.89 -15.81
CA GLY A 64 -7.86 -1.53 -16.08
C GLY A 64 -8.00 -0.62 -14.85
N ILE A 65 -8.10 0.69 -15.06
CA ILE A 65 -8.26 1.69 -13.97
C ILE A 65 -9.72 1.91 -13.56
N ALA A 66 -10.56 0.89 -13.68
CA ALA A 66 -11.97 0.98 -13.30
C ALA A 66 -12.12 1.22 -11.78
N PRO A 67 -13.05 2.08 -11.33
CA PRO A 67 -13.22 2.33 -9.90
C PRO A 67 -13.56 1.05 -9.12
N VAL A 68 -12.84 0.80 -8.03
CA VAL A 68 -13.08 -0.34 -7.13
C VAL A 68 -13.82 0.15 -5.89
N LYS A 69 -14.95 -0.47 -5.58
CA LYS A 69 -15.72 -0.18 -4.37
C LYS A 69 -14.96 -0.69 -3.15
N LEU A 70 -14.73 0.20 -2.18
CA LEU A 70 -14.14 -0.15 -0.89
C LEU A 70 -15.21 -0.64 0.10
N GLU A 71 -14.78 -1.33 1.14
CA GLU A 71 -15.64 -2.18 1.98
C GLU A 71 -16.69 -1.40 2.79
N LEU A 72 -16.29 -0.37 3.54
CA LEU A 72 -17.14 0.18 4.61
C LEU A 72 -17.61 1.62 4.36
N GLU A 73 -16.85 2.39 3.60
CA GLU A 73 -16.98 3.85 3.58
C GLU A 73 -17.88 4.36 2.46
N ASN A 74 -18.49 3.46 1.68
CA ASN A 74 -19.28 3.79 0.48
C ASN A 74 -18.46 4.61 -0.55
N ILE A 75 -17.13 4.50 -0.53
CA ILE A 75 -16.23 5.17 -1.49
C ILE A 75 -15.71 4.20 -2.55
N SER A 76 -15.27 4.76 -3.68
CA SER A 76 -14.55 4.02 -4.70
C SER A 76 -13.13 4.54 -4.83
N ALA A 77 -12.16 3.63 -4.86
CA ALA A 77 -10.77 3.94 -5.17
C ALA A 77 -10.53 3.84 -6.68
N VAL A 78 -9.73 4.75 -7.21
CA VAL A 78 -9.26 4.73 -8.60
C VAL A 78 -7.74 4.77 -8.56
N GLY A 79 -7.12 3.78 -9.17
CA GLY A 79 -5.68 3.74 -9.32
C GLY A 79 -5.18 4.51 -10.53
N ASN A 80 -3.87 4.73 -10.57
CA ASN A 80 -3.18 5.52 -11.57
C ASN A 80 -2.20 4.69 -12.43
N THR A 81 -2.11 3.39 -12.17
CA THR A 81 -1.31 2.44 -12.94
C THR A 81 -1.90 1.03 -12.83
N THR A 82 -1.35 0.08 -13.59
CA THR A 82 -1.72 -1.34 -13.59
C THR A 82 -0.53 -2.19 -13.14
N CYS A 83 -0.74 -3.47 -12.83
CA CYS A 83 0.36 -4.38 -12.52
C CYS A 83 1.40 -4.46 -13.66
N ALA A 84 0.94 -4.39 -14.91
CA ALA A 84 1.80 -4.39 -16.10
C ALA A 84 2.61 -3.08 -16.28
N ASP A 85 2.00 -1.93 -15.99
CA ASP A 85 2.57 -0.60 -16.28
C ASP A 85 3.23 0.07 -15.07
N CYS A 86 3.18 -0.57 -13.89
CA CYS A 86 3.69 0.02 -12.66
C CYS A 86 5.21 0.22 -12.73
N PRO A 87 5.74 1.42 -12.40
CA PRO A 87 7.20 1.64 -12.35
C PRO A 87 7.84 0.89 -11.18
N PRO A 88 9.18 0.86 -11.07
CA PRO A 88 9.85 0.28 -9.91
C PRO A 88 9.44 0.96 -8.59
N LEU A 89 9.27 0.16 -7.55
CA LEU A 89 8.80 0.56 -6.22
C LEU A 89 9.85 0.27 -5.15
N ASP A 90 9.83 1.01 -4.05
CA ASP A 90 10.62 0.67 -2.86
C ASP A 90 9.81 -0.15 -1.86
N TYR A 91 8.52 0.15 -1.75
CA TYR A 91 7.64 -0.40 -0.72
C TYR A 91 6.27 -0.75 -1.30
N LEU A 92 5.61 -1.74 -0.71
CA LEU A 92 4.20 -2.04 -0.94
C LEU A 92 3.39 -1.82 0.34
N LEU A 93 2.15 -1.34 0.20
CA LEU A 93 1.16 -1.28 1.27
C LEU A 93 -0.09 -2.05 0.86
N LEU A 94 -0.46 -3.04 1.66
CA LEU A 94 -1.64 -3.89 1.46
C LEU A 94 -2.67 -3.60 2.56
N GLY A 95 -3.79 -2.99 2.18
CA GLY A 95 -4.94 -2.77 3.07
C GLY A 95 -5.72 -4.05 3.35
N GLY A 96 -6.53 -4.06 4.41
CA GLY A 96 -7.32 -5.21 4.80
C GLY A 96 -8.68 -5.28 4.07
N PRO A 97 -8.95 -6.34 3.28
CA PRO A 97 -10.28 -6.61 2.74
C PRO A 97 -11.11 -7.48 3.70
N MET A 98 -12.32 -7.86 3.29
CA MET A 98 -13.05 -8.94 3.96
C MET A 98 -12.21 -10.24 4.06
N PRO A 99 -12.26 -10.98 5.17
CA PRO A 99 -11.35 -12.12 5.42
C PRO A 99 -11.39 -13.28 4.41
N ASP A 100 -12.45 -13.40 3.63
CA ASP A 100 -12.64 -14.42 2.58
C ASP A 100 -12.19 -13.96 1.18
N TYR A 101 -11.77 -12.70 1.05
CA TYR A 101 -11.29 -12.11 -0.19
C TYR A 101 -10.15 -12.93 -0.82
N LYS A 102 -10.25 -13.12 -2.14
CA LYS A 102 -9.25 -13.79 -2.97
C LYS A 102 -8.55 -12.76 -3.84
N LEU A 103 -7.23 -12.65 -3.67
CA LEU A 103 -6.41 -11.78 -4.47
C LEU A 103 -6.31 -12.36 -5.90
N PRO A 104 -6.48 -11.55 -6.95
CA PRO A 104 -6.28 -12.01 -8.33
C PRO A 104 -4.88 -12.60 -8.56
N GLU A 105 -4.78 -13.58 -9.44
CA GLU A 105 -3.53 -14.28 -9.73
C GLU A 105 -2.44 -13.35 -10.29
N GLU A 106 -2.83 -12.36 -11.09
CA GLU A 106 -1.90 -11.33 -11.59
C GLU A 106 -1.30 -10.54 -10.42
N MET A 107 -2.12 -10.08 -9.48
CA MET A 107 -1.66 -9.34 -8.30
C MET A 107 -0.77 -10.20 -7.39
N ILE A 108 -1.07 -11.50 -7.24
CA ILE A 108 -0.20 -12.46 -6.54
C ILE A 108 1.17 -12.53 -7.22
N THR A 109 1.17 -12.71 -8.54
CA THR A 109 2.40 -12.80 -9.35
C THR A 109 3.20 -11.51 -9.27
N PHE A 110 2.54 -10.36 -9.41
CA PHE A 110 3.12 -9.03 -9.28
C PHE A 110 3.87 -8.85 -7.96
N ILE A 111 3.23 -9.18 -6.82
CA ILE A 111 3.87 -9.07 -5.50
C ILE A 111 5.09 -10.00 -5.42
N LYS A 112 4.93 -11.27 -5.82
CA LYS A 112 5.98 -12.27 -5.71
C LYS A 112 7.21 -11.90 -6.56
N ASP A 113 6.99 -11.52 -7.81
CA ASP A 113 8.07 -11.23 -8.75
C ASP A 113 8.87 -10.01 -8.33
N ARG A 114 8.20 -8.94 -7.86
CA ARG A 114 8.88 -7.72 -7.39
C ARG A 114 9.60 -7.90 -6.06
N VAL A 115 9.09 -8.76 -5.18
CA VAL A 115 9.82 -9.13 -3.96
C VAL A 115 11.02 -10.00 -4.30
N ALA A 116 10.85 -10.98 -5.19
CA ALA A 116 11.91 -11.90 -5.61
C ALA A 116 13.04 -11.20 -6.39
N SER A 117 12.74 -10.13 -7.13
CA SER A 117 13.74 -9.32 -7.84
C SER A 117 14.63 -8.50 -6.90
N GLY A 118 14.28 -8.38 -5.63
CA GLY A 118 14.96 -7.50 -4.65
C GLY A 118 14.60 -6.03 -4.79
N GLU A 119 13.61 -5.69 -5.63
CA GLU A 119 13.09 -4.34 -5.81
C GLU A 119 12.39 -3.85 -4.52
N ILE A 120 11.50 -4.68 -3.97
CA ILE A 120 10.72 -4.31 -2.78
C ILE A 120 11.53 -4.50 -1.51
N LYS A 121 11.81 -3.40 -0.81
CA LYS A 121 12.52 -3.39 0.49
C LYS A 121 11.65 -3.92 1.61
N THR A 122 10.36 -3.59 1.61
CA THR A 122 9.39 -4.04 2.62
C THR A 122 7.98 -4.03 2.08
N VAL A 123 7.19 -5.03 2.46
CA VAL A 123 5.73 -5.05 2.28
C VAL A 123 5.08 -4.74 3.62
N PHE A 124 4.39 -3.61 3.68
CA PHE A 124 3.56 -3.20 4.81
C PHE A 124 2.15 -3.76 4.65
N THR A 125 1.55 -4.12 5.76
CA THR A 125 0.18 -4.64 5.80
C THR A 125 -0.57 -4.01 6.96
N THR A 126 -1.83 -3.66 6.75
CA THR A 126 -2.73 -3.14 7.79
C THR A 126 -3.95 -4.06 7.91
N CYS A 127 -4.48 -4.21 9.13
CA CYS A 127 -5.65 -5.03 9.41
C CYS A 127 -5.51 -6.49 8.88
N THR A 128 -6.40 -6.92 7.97
CA THR A 128 -6.38 -8.23 7.29
C THR A 128 -5.46 -8.26 6.06
N GLY A 129 -4.73 -7.18 5.76
CA GLY A 129 -3.78 -7.12 4.64
C GLY A 129 -2.65 -8.13 4.75
N SER A 130 -2.34 -8.61 5.97
CA SER A 130 -1.41 -9.73 6.15
C SER A 130 -1.95 -11.06 5.61
N MET A 131 -3.28 -11.26 5.60
CA MET A 131 -3.90 -12.42 4.94
C MET A 131 -3.83 -12.30 3.41
N VAL A 132 -3.85 -11.08 2.86
CA VAL A 132 -3.57 -10.84 1.44
C VAL A 132 -2.14 -11.23 1.10
N LEU A 133 -1.17 -10.77 1.91
CA LEU A 133 0.23 -11.17 1.71
C LEU A 133 0.43 -12.68 1.91
N ALA A 134 -0.29 -13.32 2.82
CA ALA A 134 -0.20 -14.76 3.06
C ALA A 134 -0.61 -15.59 1.82
N GLN A 135 -1.52 -15.09 0.96
CA GLN A 135 -1.88 -15.75 -0.30
C GLN A 135 -0.69 -15.92 -1.27
N THR A 136 0.39 -15.17 -1.08
CA THR A 136 1.60 -15.24 -1.91
C THR A 136 2.63 -16.28 -1.42
N GLY A 137 2.45 -16.82 -0.20
CA GLY A 137 3.45 -17.64 0.50
C GLY A 137 4.63 -16.86 1.10
N LEU A 138 4.69 -15.52 0.93
CA LEU A 138 5.81 -14.71 1.43
C LEU A 138 5.89 -14.61 2.96
N LEU A 139 4.83 -15.04 3.66
CA LEU A 139 4.76 -15.10 5.13
C LEU A 139 5.03 -16.50 5.70
N ASP A 140 5.31 -17.50 4.86
CA ASP A 140 5.59 -18.86 5.31
C ASP A 140 6.80 -18.88 6.26
N GLY A 141 6.60 -19.44 7.46
CA GLY A 141 7.62 -19.47 8.50
C GLY A 141 7.94 -18.12 9.16
N LYS A 142 7.18 -17.06 8.86
CA LYS A 142 7.39 -15.71 9.43
C LYS A 142 6.34 -15.36 10.48
N ARG A 143 6.67 -14.40 11.34
CA ARG A 143 5.75 -13.80 12.29
C ARG A 143 5.05 -12.62 11.64
N ALA A 144 3.72 -12.61 11.66
CA ALA A 144 2.90 -11.49 11.19
C ALA A 144 1.80 -11.17 12.21
N ALA A 145 1.46 -9.89 12.32
CA ALA A 145 0.25 -9.44 13.00
C ALA A 145 -0.94 -9.45 12.03
N VAL A 146 -2.15 -9.50 12.56
CA VAL A 146 -3.40 -9.43 11.79
C VAL A 146 -4.48 -8.78 12.64
N ASN A 147 -5.58 -8.33 12.02
CA ASN A 147 -6.76 -7.92 12.78
C ASN A 147 -7.16 -9.00 13.79
N HIS A 148 -7.41 -8.59 15.03
CA HIS A 148 -7.71 -9.49 16.15
C HIS A 148 -8.92 -10.39 15.85
N SER A 149 -9.99 -9.87 15.26
CA SER A 149 -11.18 -10.66 14.94
C SER A 149 -10.93 -11.69 13.84
N ALA A 150 -10.00 -11.42 12.93
CA ALA A 150 -9.64 -12.29 11.82
C ALA A 150 -8.56 -13.33 12.16
N TYR A 151 -7.95 -13.27 13.34
CA TYR A 151 -6.90 -14.19 13.77
C TYR A 151 -7.28 -15.69 13.61
N PRO A 152 -8.51 -16.15 13.91
CA PRO A 152 -8.90 -17.54 13.64
C PRO A 152 -8.84 -17.93 12.17
N MET A 153 -9.14 -17.01 11.25
CA MET A 153 -9.09 -17.26 9.80
C MET A 153 -7.67 -17.15 9.26
N ALA A 154 -6.85 -16.25 9.80
CA ALA A 154 -5.46 -16.09 9.38
C ALA A 154 -4.62 -17.38 9.56
N LYS A 155 -4.98 -18.23 10.53
CA LYS A 155 -4.33 -19.55 10.75
C LYS A 155 -4.57 -20.58 9.64
N ARG A 156 -5.38 -20.27 8.63
CA ARG A 156 -5.67 -21.15 7.49
C ARG A 156 -4.67 -20.99 6.34
N PHE A 157 -3.82 -19.97 6.41
CA PHE A 157 -2.72 -19.74 5.49
C PHE A 157 -1.46 -20.43 6.00
#